data_AF-A0A5C8Z596-F1
#
_entry.id   AF-A0A5C8Z596-F1
#
_cell.length_a   1.000
_cell.length_b   1.000
_cell.length_c   1.000
_cell.angle_alpha   90.00
_cell.angle_beta   90.00
_cell.angle_gamma   90.00
#
_symmetry.space_group_name_H-M   'P 1'
#
loop_
_entity.id
_entity.type
_entity.pdbx_description
1 polymer ?
#
loop_
_entity_poly.entity_id
_entity_poly.type
_entity_poly.pdbx_seq_one_letter_code
_entity_poly.pdbx_strand_id
1 'polypeptide(L)'
;MREGHGYRQEFLLALRQIAEEEGSRDPSAPELVACGAFGERDVVVLYREFDGGPILGRRYNLQLHVSLFAPTPPPPVLAEIVFWDDLWDPTGRGEVLDVGWADGLGAERRLIQWVGAAERLEA
;
A
#
# COMPACT_ATOMS: atom_id res chain seq x y z
N MET A 1 -13.54 -8.78 18.36
CA MET A 1 -13.11 -8.10 17.11
C MET A 1 -12.07 -8.94 16.37
N ARG A 2 -12.44 -10.11 15.83
CA ARG A 2 -11.52 -10.98 15.05
C ARG A 2 -11.59 -10.75 13.54
N GLU A 3 -12.62 -10.08 13.04
CA GLU A 3 -12.91 -9.93 11.61
C GLU A 3 -11.95 -8.98 10.88
N GLY A 4 -11.52 -7.89 11.51
CA GLY A 4 -10.60 -6.92 10.89
C GLY A 4 -9.18 -7.45 10.68
N HIS A 5 -8.72 -8.39 11.51
CA HIS A 5 -7.40 -9.00 11.35
C HIS A 5 -7.35 -9.95 10.13
N GLY A 6 -8.39 -10.75 9.93
CA GLY A 6 -8.49 -11.68 8.79
C GLY A 6 -8.56 -10.92 7.46
N TYR A 7 -9.47 -9.94 7.36
CA TYR A 7 -9.62 -9.11 6.17
C TYR A 7 -8.30 -8.47 5.74
N ARG A 8 -7.55 -7.94 6.71
CA ARG A 8 -6.24 -7.32 6.46
C ARG A 8 -5.18 -8.30 5.98
N GLN A 9 -5.11 -9.49 6.57
CA GLN A 9 -4.15 -10.50 6.15
C GLN A 9 -4.45 -10.99 4.74
N GLU A 10 -5.73 -11.22 4.42
CA GLU A 10 -6.16 -11.62 3.08
C GLU A 10 -5.85 -10.54 2.04
N PHE A 11 -6.09 -9.26 2.38
CA PHE A 11 -5.70 -8.13 1.52
C PHE A 11 -4.19 -8.11 1.25
N LEU A 12 -3.36 -8.24 2.30
CA LEU A 12 -1.90 -8.19 2.16
C LEU A 12 -1.35 -9.38 1.35
N LEU A 13 -1.94 -10.57 1.51
CA LEU A 13 -1.58 -11.75 0.73
C LEU A 13 -1.95 -11.57 -0.74
N ALA A 14 -3.17 -11.11 -1.03
CA ALA A 14 -3.61 -10.86 -2.39
C ALA A 14 -2.75 -9.79 -3.08
N LEU A 15 -2.44 -8.68 -2.39
CA LEU A 15 -1.60 -7.61 -2.96
C LEU A 15 -0.19 -8.12 -3.32
N ARG A 16 0.41 -8.96 -2.48
CA ARG A 16 1.72 -9.59 -2.77
C ARG A 16 1.65 -10.48 -4.00
N GLN A 17 0.60 -11.30 -4.08
CA GLN A 17 0.42 -12.21 -5.21
C GLN A 17 0.26 -11.43 -6.53
N ILE A 18 -0.61 -10.41 -6.55
CA ILE A 18 -0.83 -9.58 -7.75
C ILE A 18 0.48 -8.92 -8.20
N ALA A 19 1.23 -8.32 -7.26
CA ALA A 19 2.48 -7.66 -7.60
C ALA A 19 3.56 -8.63 -8.12
N GLU A 20 3.64 -9.84 -7.57
CA GLU A 20 4.57 -10.88 -8.04
C GLU A 20 4.20 -11.39 -9.44
N GLU A 21 2.91 -11.65 -9.67
CA GLU A 21 2.38 -12.11 -10.96
C GLU A 21 2.58 -11.05 -12.05
N GLU A 22 2.20 -9.80 -11.78
CA GLU A 22 2.33 -8.72 -12.75
C GLU A 22 3.79 -8.32 -12.97
N GLY A 23 4.62 -8.24 -11.92
CA GLY A 23 6.06 -7.98 -12.08
C GLY A 23 6.81 -9.06 -12.86
N SER A 24 6.33 -10.31 -12.81
CA SER A 24 6.87 -11.40 -13.63
C SER A 24 6.45 -11.30 -15.10
N ARG A 25 5.31 -10.66 -15.38
CA ARG A 25 4.71 -10.55 -16.71
C ARG A 25 5.14 -9.28 -17.44
N ASP A 26 5.21 -8.17 -16.72
CA ASP A 26 5.50 -6.84 -17.23
C ASP A 26 6.58 -6.17 -16.36
N PRO A 27 7.81 -5.98 -16.89
CA PRO A 27 8.88 -5.32 -16.14
C PRO A 27 8.62 -3.82 -15.89
N SER A 28 7.59 -3.24 -16.50
CA SER A 28 7.13 -1.87 -16.22
C SER A 28 6.07 -1.80 -15.13
N ALA A 29 5.62 -2.95 -14.60
CA ALA A 29 4.71 -2.98 -13.47
C ALA A 29 5.35 -2.38 -12.21
N PRO A 30 4.56 -1.76 -11.32
CA PRO A 30 5.05 -1.30 -10.03
C PRO A 30 5.66 -2.45 -9.22
N GLU A 31 6.87 -2.24 -8.71
CA GLU A 31 7.55 -3.19 -7.84
C GLU A 31 7.03 -3.05 -6.41
N LEU A 32 6.43 -4.09 -5.85
CA LEU A 32 6.12 -4.13 -4.42
C LEU A 32 7.40 -4.38 -3.61
N VAL A 33 7.89 -3.34 -2.91
CA VAL A 33 9.10 -3.42 -2.08
C VAL A 33 8.78 -4.09 -0.75
N ALA A 34 7.70 -3.67 -0.08
CA ALA A 34 7.24 -4.25 1.17
C ALA A 34 5.78 -3.89 1.45
N CYS A 35 5.07 -4.73 2.20
CA CYS A 35 3.77 -4.36 2.76
C CYS A 35 3.53 -5.05 4.10
N GLY A 36 2.72 -4.42 4.95
CA GLY A 36 2.46 -4.93 6.30
C GLY A 36 1.29 -4.25 7.00
N ALA A 37 0.85 -4.86 8.09
CA ALA A 37 -0.11 -4.27 9.00
C ALA A 37 0.55 -3.17 9.84
N PHE A 38 -0.19 -2.07 10.07
CA PHE A 38 0.20 -1.01 11.00
C PHE A 38 -0.92 -0.74 11.99
N GLY A 39 -0.61 -0.91 13.28
CA GLY A 39 -1.61 -0.85 14.34
C GLY A 39 -2.76 -1.86 14.13
N GLU A 40 -3.95 -1.51 14.61
CA GLU A 40 -5.11 -2.41 14.55
C GLU A 40 -5.91 -2.33 13.24
N ARG A 41 -5.79 -1.22 12.50
CA ARG A 41 -6.72 -0.89 11.40
C ARG A 41 -6.07 -0.65 10.06
N ASP A 42 -4.78 -0.35 10.06
CA ASP A 42 -4.14 0.14 8.84
C ASP A 42 -3.24 -0.91 8.21
N VAL A 43 -2.99 -0.71 6.93
CA VAL A 43 -1.93 -1.36 6.18
C VAL A 43 -1.04 -0.33 5.52
N VAL A 44 0.16 -0.79 5.24
CA VAL A 44 1.23 -0.05 4.65
C VAL A 44 1.64 -0.77 3.39
N VAL A 45 1.89 0.01 2.33
CA VAL A 45 2.43 -0.46 1.07
C VAL A 45 3.61 0.43 0.68
N LEU A 46 4.77 -0.19 0.45
CA LEU A 46 5.97 0.42 -0.10
C LEU A 46 6.22 -0.16 -1.49
N TYR A 47 6.39 0.69 -2.49
CA TYR A 47 6.53 0.25 -3.88
C TYR A 47 7.41 1.21 -4.69
N ARG A 48 7.90 0.76 -5.85
CA ARG A 48 8.50 1.62 -6.87
C ARG A 48 7.59 1.64 -8.09
N GLU A 49 7.33 2.82 -8.64
CA GLU A 49 6.56 2.98 -9.87
C GLU A 49 7.32 2.48 -11.11
N PHE A 50 8.65 2.61 -11.10
CA PHE A 50 9.54 2.17 -12.18
C PHE A 50 10.90 1.72 -11.62
N ASP A 51 11.62 0.91 -12.38
CA ASP A 51 12.94 0.39 -12.01
C ASP A 51 13.94 1.53 -11.68
N GLY A 52 14.61 1.41 -10.54
CA GLY A 52 15.52 2.44 -10.04
C GLY A 52 14.87 3.74 -9.54
N GLY A 53 13.54 3.83 -9.54
CA GLY A 53 12.78 4.96 -8.99
C GLY A 53 12.82 5.07 -7.46
N PRO A 54 12.34 6.20 -6.90
CA PRO A 54 12.22 6.35 -5.46
C PRO A 54 11.22 5.33 -4.89
N ILE A 55 11.42 4.93 -3.63
CA ILE A 55 10.42 4.13 -2.92
C ILE A 55 9.28 5.06 -2.53
N LEU A 56 8.09 4.75 -3.00
CA LEU A 56 6.84 5.40 -2.62
C LEU A 56 6.19 4.64 -1.48
N GLY A 57 5.55 5.37 -0.58
CA GLY A 57 4.84 4.82 0.55
C GLY A 57 3.38 5.27 0.58
N ARG A 58 2.48 4.31 0.84
CA ARG A 58 1.03 4.56 1.07
C ARG A 58 0.57 3.87 2.34
N ARG A 59 -0.37 4.51 3.05
CA ARG A 59 -1.06 3.96 4.22
C ARG A 59 -2.55 3.95 3.97
N TYR A 60 -3.16 2.79 4.17
CA TYR A 60 -4.60 2.60 4.02
C TYR A 60 -5.22 2.26 5.35
N ASN A 61 -6.22 3.04 5.76
CA ASN A 61 -7.20 2.56 6.72
C ASN A 61 -8.22 1.70 5.96
N LEU A 62 -8.09 0.37 6.02
CA LEU A 62 -8.90 -0.52 5.18
C LEU A 62 -10.41 -0.39 5.45
N GLN A 63 -10.80 -0.08 6.69
CA GLN A 63 -12.21 0.12 7.03
C GLN A 63 -12.80 1.37 6.37
N LEU A 64 -12.06 2.48 6.35
CA LEU A 64 -12.51 3.70 5.67
C LEU A 64 -12.42 3.54 4.15
N HIS A 65 -11.35 2.92 3.66
CA HIS A 65 -11.12 2.74 2.23
C HIS A 65 -12.18 1.83 1.60
N VAL A 66 -12.50 0.69 2.23
CA VAL A 66 -13.55 -0.21 1.74
C VAL A 66 -14.94 0.44 1.73
N SER A 67 -15.17 1.41 2.61
CA SER A 67 -16.45 2.13 2.70
C SER A 67 -16.70 3.07 1.50
N LEU A 68 -15.69 3.31 0.66
CA LEU A 68 -15.83 4.07 -0.58
C LEU A 68 -16.55 3.26 -1.68
N PHE A 69 -16.71 1.95 -1.49
CA PHE A 69 -17.24 1.04 -2.50
C PHE A 69 -18.59 0.46 -2.05
N ALA A 70 -19.53 0.41 -2.99
CA ALA A 70 -20.84 -0.21 -2.79
C ALA A 70 -21.17 -1.13 -3.99
N PRO A 71 -21.26 -2.46 -3.79
CA PRO A 71 -21.13 -3.19 -2.53
C PRO A 71 -19.70 -3.22 -1.98
N THR A 72 -19.54 -3.53 -0.68
CA THR A 72 -18.25 -3.73 -0.01
C THR A 72 -17.46 -4.85 -0.70
N PRO A 73 -16.27 -4.58 -1.27
CA PRO A 73 -15.48 -5.61 -1.93
C PRO A 73 -14.86 -6.60 -0.92
N PRO A 74 -14.70 -7.88 -1.28
CA PRO A 74 -13.85 -8.79 -0.54
C PRO A 74 -12.37 -8.37 -0.62
N PRO A 75 -11.51 -8.81 0.31
CA PRO A 75 -10.12 -8.36 0.38
C PRO A 75 -9.31 -8.51 -0.93
N PRO A 76 -9.41 -9.61 -1.70
CA PRO A 76 -8.67 -9.73 -2.96
C PRO A 76 -9.08 -8.70 -4.00
N VAL A 77 -10.37 -8.41 -4.11
CA VAL A 77 -10.88 -7.38 -5.04
C VAL A 77 -10.42 -5.99 -4.62
N LEU A 78 -10.38 -5.70 -3.32
CA LEU A 78 -9.82 -4.44 -2.84
C LEU A 78 -8.31 -4.32 -3.13
N ALA A 79 -7.57 -5.43 -3.05
CA ALA A 79 -6.16 -5.46 -3.41
C ALA A 79 -5.92 -5.21 -4.91
N GLU A 80 -6.77 -5.76 -5.79
CA GLU A 80 -6.75 -5.45 -7.23
C GLU A 80 -7.00 -3.96 -7.49
N ILE A 81 -8.02 -3.38 -6.84
CA ILE A 81 -8.31 -1.94 -6.96
C ILE A 81 -7.10 -1.11 -6.52
N VAL A 82 -6.52 -1.39 -5.36
CA VAL A 82 -5.33 -0.68 -4.87
C VAL A 82 -4.15 -0.83 -5.85
N PHE A 83 -3.90 -2.04 -6.37
CA PHE A 83 -2.80 -2.24 -7.31
C PHE A 83 -2.97 -1.44 -8.60
N TRP A 84 -4.14 -1.55 -9.25
CA TRP A 84 -4.39 -0.92 -10.54
C TRP A 84 -4.65 0.58 -10.47
N ASP A 85 -5.28 1.07 -9.39
CA ASP A 85 -5.68 2.48 -9.30
C ASP A 85 -4.62 3.33 -8.58
N ASP A 86 -3.97 2.82 -7.55
CA ASP A 86 -3.04 3.61 -6.73
C ASP A 86 -1.57 3.36 -7.01
N LEU A 87 -1.19 2.11 -7.30
CA LEU A 87 0.21 1.74 -7.53
C LEU A 87 0.59 1.94 -8.99
N TRP A 88 -0.29 1.56 -9.92
CA TRP A 88 -0.05 1.65 -11.36
C TRP A 88 -0.19 3.08 -11.91
N ASP A 89 -1.13 3.87 -11.39
CA ASP A 89 -1.31 5.29 -11.75
C ASP A 89 -1.35 6.16 -10.49
N PRO A 90 -0.21 6.38 -9.83
CA PRO A 90 -0.20 7.07 -8.54
C PRO A 90 -0.59 8.54 -8.70
N THR A 91 -1.84 8.85 -8.36
CA THR A 91 -2.31 10.22 -8.27
C THR A 91 -1.83 10.89 -6.97
N GLY A 92 -1.33 12.13 -7.09
CA GLY A 92 -0.91 12.99 -5.97
C GLY A 92 0.60 13.21 -5.88
N ARG A 93 1.02 14.41 -5.47
CA ARG A 93 2.45 14.66 -5.14
C ARG A 93 2.78 13.92 -3.85
N GLY A 94 3.72 12.99 -3.91
CA GLY A 94 4.32 12.41 -2.72
C GLY A 94 5.06 13.49 -1.92
N GLU A 95 4.73 13.63 -0.64
CA GLU A 95 5.50 14.43 0.30
C GLU A 95 6.49 13.52 1.04
N VAL A 96 7.74 13.93 1.19
CA VAL A 96 8.69 13.21 2.03
C VAL A 96 8.35 13.49 3.49
N LEU A 97 7.59 12.58 4.08
CA LEU A 97 7.23 12.61 5.50
C LEU A 97 8.19 11.74 6.32
N ASP A 98 8.74 12.30 7.39
CA ASP A 98 9.56 11.57 8.35
C ASP A 98 8.64 10.76 9.28
N VAL A 99 8.41 9.49 8.95
CA VAL A 99 7.49 8.64 9.70
C VAL A 99 8.20 7.41 10.26
N GLY A 100 8.25 7.31 11.59
CA GLY A 100 8.96 6.24 12.30
C GLY A 100 8.32 4.84 12.21
N TRP A 101 7.29 4.65 11.39
CA TRP A 101 6.59 3.36 11.30
C TRP A 101 7.07 2.46 10.15
N ALA A 102 7.77 3.01 9.14
CA ALA A 102 8.47 2.20 8.13
C ALA A 102 9.71 1.49 8.72
N ASP A 103 9.97 1.74 10.00
CA ASP A 103 10.97 1.08 10.83
C ASP A 103 10.79 -0.44 10.82
N GLY A 104 11.60 -1.10 9.99
CA GLY A 104 11.61 -2.56 9.87
C GLY A 104 11.07 -3.11 8.54
N LEU A 105 10.52 -2.25 7.66
CA LEU A 105 10.05 -2.64 6.32
C LEU A 105 11.10 -2.38 5.21
N GLY A 106 12.27 -1.83 5.53
CA GLY A 106 13.37 -1.63 4.60
C GLY A 106 14.56 -0.86 5.18
N ALA A 107 15.73 -0.96 4.54
CA ALA A 107 16.98 -0.33 5.00
C ALA A 107 17.09 1.17 4.67
N GLU A 108 16.33 1.66 3.69
CA GLU A 108 16.45 3.03 3.16
C GLU A 108 15.33 3.95 3.67
N ARG A 109 15.22 4.07 5.00
CA ARG A 109 14.20 4.89 5.69
C ARG A 109 14.17 6.36 5.23
N ARG A 110 15.30 6.90 4.74
CA ARG A 110 15.47 8.33 4.42
C ARG A 110 15.04 8.72 3.01
N LEU A 111 14.58 7.79 2.19
CA LEU A 111 14.26 8.04 0.77
C LEU A 111 12.80 7.72 0.41
N ILE A 112 11.95 7.42 1.39
CA ILE A 112 10.54 7.10 1.14
C ILE A 112 9.75 8.39 0.87
N GLN A 113 9.08 8.46 -0.27
CA GLN A 113 8.16 9.54 -0.61
C GLN A 113 6.72 9.09 -0.32
N TRP A 114 5.99 9.79 0.55
CA TRP A 114 4.67 9.41 1.00
C TRP A 114 3.58 10.03 0.14
N VAL A 115 2.83 9.19 -0.56
CA VAL A 115 1.73 9.62 -1.45
C VAL A 115 0.40 9.55 -0.68
N GLY A 116 -0.39 10.62 -0.74
CA GLY A 116 -1.74 10.67 -0.14
C GLY A 116 -1.79 10.73 1.39
N ALA A 117 -0.67 10.82 2.09
CA ALA A 117 -0.60 10.81 3.56
C ALA A 117 -0.93 12.15 4.24
N ALA A 118 -1.20 13.21 3.47
CA ALA A 118 -1.41 14.56 3.99
C ALA A 118 -2.63 14.70 4.92
N GLU A 119 -3.62 13.79 4.84
CA GLU A 119 -4.86 13.99 5.62
C GLU A 119 -4.79 13.56 7.09
N ARG A 120 -3.80 12.80 7.57
CA ARG A 120 -3.62 12.56 9.02
C ARG A 120 -2.18 12.15 9.39
N LEU A 121 -1.32 13.14 9.56
CA LEU A 121 -0.16 13.05 10.44
C LEU A 121 -0.30 14.10 11.54
N GLU A 122 -1.36 13.99 12.35
CA GLU A 122 -1.30 14.56 13.70
C GLU A 122 -0.68 13.50 14.61
N ALA A 123 0.47 13.87 15.18
CA ALA A 123 1.20 13.14 16.19
C ALA A 123 0.44 13.07 17.52
#